data_AF-A0A944LIX4-F1
#
_entry.id   AF-A0A944LIX4-F1
#
_cell.length_a   1.000
_cell.length_b   1.000
_cell.length_c   1.000
_cell.angle_alpha   90.00
_cell.angle_beta   90.00
_cell.angle_gamma   90.00
#
_symmetry.space_group_name_H-M   'P 1'
#
loop_
_entity.id
_entity.type
_entity.pdbx_description
1 polymer ?
#
loop_
_entity_poly.entity_id
_entity_poly.type
_entity_poly.pdbx_seq_one_letter_code
_entity_poly.pdbx_strand_id
1 'polypeptide(L)'
;MGQRGEGPVPGPAGHQDTRPPATRRPLEGDSVLVTRSPERSEALAEQLRHAGAEPLVLPLKDFERAADQAALDEAFDDLGAGKYAWLVVSSVTTVLALAEKAAERKVTLSHWIPAATRVAAVGPSTRGALEAAGIAVHFVPQHDHSAAGLAGEWPGGPAAVLLPQADIAAPALARRLTAQGANVKTVVAYHTVDYPAEPGRRLAAHRPSQAQPPSPAQRASRTAVSHAEAELLTPAEAKARVDDGRLAAVVAASPSAARRISALLSPLGTCRFVAIGKATAAEAEALGLTVAATATESTPEGLVAAVIRALHPETGGSGSTGIHSSALGTQ
;
A
#
# COMPACT_ATOMS: atom_id res chain seq x y z
N MET A 1 66.91 -61.30 -17.73
CA MET A 1 65.67 -61.75 -17.06
C MET A 1 65.25 -60.65 -16.11
N GLY A 2 64.36 -59.75 -16.52
CA GLY A 2 64.13 -58.50 -15.79
C GLY A 2 62.88 -57.77 -16.27
N GLN A 3 61.77 -58.09 -15.60
CA GLN A 3 60.60 -57.28 -15.22
C GLN A 3 59.96 -56.35 -16.26
N ARG A 4 58.75 -56.74 -16.68
CA ARG A 4 57.74 -55.88 -17.33
C ARG A 4 57.21 -54.89 -16.29
N GLY A 5 57.33 -53.59 -16.55
CA GLY A 5 56.75 -52.54 -15.72
C GLY A 5 55.24 -52.40 -15.97
N GLU A 6 54.47 -52.51 -14.90
CA GLU A 6 53.07 -52.10 -14.85
C GLU A 6 52.99 -50.57 -14.80
N GLY A 7 52.27 -49.96 -15.75
CA GLY A 7 51.95 -48.54 -15.74
C GLY A 7 50.79 -48.25 -14.78
N PRO A 8 50.78 -47.10 -14.07
CA PRO A 8 49.72 -46.77 -13.13
C PRO A 8 48.43 -46.37 -13.87
N VAL A 9 47.32 -46.97 -13.43
CA VAL A 9 45.94 -46.69 -13.87
C VAL A 9 45.56 -45.25 -13.46
N PRO A 10 44.98 -44.43 -14.35
CA PRO A 10 44.47 -43.11 -13.97
C PRO A 10 43.20 -43.26 -13.13
N GLY A 11 43.21 -42.73 -11.91
CA GLY A 11 42.03 -42.65 -11.04
C GLY A 11 40.96 -41.71 -11.61
N PRO A 12 39.68 -41.91 -11.28
CA PRO A 12 38.59 -41.11 -11.82
C PRO A 12 38.71 -39.66 -11.34
N ALA A 13 38.59 -38.73 -12.29
CA ALA A 13 38.55 -37.30 -12.06
C ALA A 13 37.52 -36.97 -10.97
N GLY A 14 37.97 -36.31 -9.90
CA GLY A 14 37.11 -35.77 -8.87
C GLY A 14 36.06 -34.88 -9.53
N HIS A 15 34.79 -35.22 -9.34
CA HIS A 15 33.68 -34.32 -9.59
C HIS A 15 33.90 -33.08 -8.71
N GLN A 16 34.39 -31.99 -9.30
CA GLN A 16 34.19 -30.68 -8.71
C GLN A 16 32.69 -30.44 -8.75
N ASP A 17 32.07 -30.52 -7.58
CA ASP A 17 30.70 -30.10 -7.33
C ASP A 17 30.63 -28.59 -7.57
N THR A 18 30.52 -28.19 -8.84
CA THR A 18 30.24 -26.83 -9.27
C THR A 18 28.74 -26.57 -9.10
N ARG A 19 28.24 -26.74 -7.88
CA ARG A 19 26.99 -26.09 -7.49
C ARG A 19 27.28 -24.59 -7.45
N PRO A 20 26.64 -23.75 -8.30
CA PRO A 20 26.75 -22.31 -8.15
C PRO A 20 26.33 -21.95 -6.72
N PRO A 21 27.00 -20.99 -6.05
CA PRO A 21 26.58 -20.58 -4.72
C PRO A 21 25.11 -20.21 -4.81
N ALA A 22 24.28 -20.82 -3.94
CA ALA A 22 22.87 -20.47 -3.85
C ALA A 22 22.80 -18.95 -3.70
N THR A 23 22.26 -18.26 -4.71
CA THR A 23 22.18 -16.80 -4.72
C THR A 23 21.39 -16.41 -3.48
N ARG A 24 22.06 -15.83 -2.48
CA ARG A 24 21.39 -15.30 -1.28
C ARG A 24 20.24 -14.42 -1.74
N ARG A 25 19.09 -14.58 -1.09
CA ARG A 25 17.96 -13.68 -1.36
C ARG A 25 18.36 -12.26 -0.93
N PRO A 26 17.94 -11.23 -1.66
CA PRO A 26 18.49 -9.89 -1.52
C PRO A 26 18.22 -9.24 -0.16
N LEU A 27 17.25 -9.72 0.62
CA LEU A 27 16.90 -9.21 1.95
C LEU A 27 17.04 -10.30 3.03
N GLU A 28 17.86 -11.31 2.79
CA GLU A 28 17.96 -12.48 3.67
C GLU A 28 18.43 -12.10 5.08
N GLY A 29 17.52 -12.25 6.05
CA GLY A 29 17.76 -11.94 7.46
C GLY A 29 17.34 -10.53 7.89
N ASP A 30 16.83 -9.71 6.97
CA ASP A 30 16.36 -8.37 7.30
C ASP A 30 14.91 -8.36 7.79
N SER A 31 14.66 -7.75 8.96
CA SER A 31 13.30 -7.49 9.42
C SER A 31 12.80 -6.13 8.92
N VAL A 32 11.65 -6.12 8.24
CA VAL A 32 11.08 -4.93 7.58
C VAL A 32 9.72 -4.62 8.17
N LEU A 33 9.55 -3.43 8.75
CA LEU A 33 8.31 -2.99 9.36
C LEU A 33 7.38 -2.34 8.33
N VAL A 34 6.17 -2.87 8.21
CA VAL A 34 5.11 -2.34 7.35
C VAL A 34 4.04 -1.66 8.21
N THR A 35 3.75 -0.40 7.92
CA THR A 35 2.89 0.44 8.79
C THR A 35 1.40 0.45 8.42
N ARG A 36 0.95 -0.55 7.65
CA ARG A 36 -0.42 -0.74 7.20
C ARG A 36 -1.05 -1.95 7.88
N SER A 37 -2.38 -2.01 7.93
CA SER A 37 -3.09 -3.16 8.53
C SER A 37 -2.69 -4.48 7.86
N PRO A 38 -2.72 -5.62 8.58
CA PRO A 38 -2.26 -6.90 8.04
C PRO A 38 -2.96 -7.25 6.72
N GLU A 39 -4.27 -7.02 6.65
CA GLU A 39 -5.11 -7.35 5.50
C GLU A 39 -4.75 -6.52 4.26
N ARG A 40 -4.24 -5.29 4.46
CA ARG A 40 -3.80 -4.40 3.38
C ARG A 40 -2.32 -4.55 3.02
N SER A 41 -1.59 -5.29 3.85
CA SER A 41 -0.15 -5.51 3.73
C SER A 41 0.19 -6.89 3.18
N GLU A 42 -0.79 -7.79 3.01
CA GLU A 42 -0.55 -9.20 2.66
C GLU A 42 0.33 -9.38 1.42
N ALA A 43 0.00 -8.72 0.32
CA ALA A 43 0.78 -8.77 -0.92
C ALA A 43 2.22 -8.24 -0.73
N LEU A 44 2.39 -7.14 0.00
CA LEU A 44 3.73 -6.60 0.30
C LEU A 44 4.52 -7.53 1.21
N ALA A 45 3.89 -8.08 2.25
CA ALA A 45 4.51 -9.03 3.16
C ALA A 45 4.94 -10.31 2.41
N GLU A 46 4.13 -10.76 1.46
CA GLU A 46 4.48 -11.90 0.60
C GLU A 46 5.68 -11.60 -0.28
N GLN A 47 5.72 -10.44 -0.95
CA GLN A 47 6.86 -10.05 -1.77
C GLN A 47 8.15 -9.85 -0.93
N LEU A 48 8.04 -9.30 0.28
CA LEU A 48 9.16 -9.20 1.22
C LEU A 48 9.71 -10.58 1.61
N ARG A 49 8.84 -11.55 1.92
CA ARG A 49 9.25 -12.94 2.21
C ARG A 49 9.93 -13.61 1.03
N HIS A 50 9.41 -13.41 -0.19
CA HIS A 50 10.04 -13.91 -1.41
C HIS A 50 11.45 -13.34 -1.59
N ALA A 51 11.63 -12.06 -1.26
CA ALA A 51 12.93 -11.38 -1.26
C ALA A 51 13.84 -11.77 -0.06
N GLY A 52 13.38 -12.59 0.88
CA GLY A 52 14.15 -13.10 2.01
C GLY A 52 13.99 -12.34 3.33
N ALA A 53 13.21 -11.25 3.33
CA ALA A 53 12.95 -10.45 4.53
C ALA A 53 11.90 -11.10 5.45
N GLU A 54 11.98 -10.74 6.72
CA GLU A 54 10.93 -10.99 7.71
C GLU A 54 10.00 -9.75 7.78
N PRO A 55 8.76 -9.82 7.25
CA PRO A 55 7.83 -8.72 7.39
C PRO A 55 7.25 -8.67 8.82
N LEU A 56 7.34 -7.50 9.44
CA LEU A 56 6.68 -7.15 10.69
C LEU A 56 5.61 -6.11 10.40
N VAL A 57 4.49 -6.11 11.13
CA VAL A 57 3.35 -5.22 10.86
C VAL A 57 3.05 -4.36 12.08
N LEU A 58 3.02 -3.05 11.88
CA LEU A 58 2.58 -2.07 12.89
C LEU A 58 1.48 -1.20 12.27
N PRO A 59 0.21 -1.62 12.34
CA PRO A 59 -0.88 -0.83 11.82
C PRO A 59 -0.96 0.42 12.68
N LEU A 60 -0.85 1.58 12.03
CA LEU A 60 -0.93 2.83 12.76
C LEU A 60 -2.40 3.22 12.92
N LYS A 61 -3.17 3.21 11.84
CA LYS A 61 -4.57 3.65 11.83
C LYS A 61 -5.51 2.51 11.51
N ASP A 62 -6.74 2.67 11.98
CA ASP A 62 -7.88 1.86 11.61
C ASP A 62 -9.07 2.75 11.26
N PHE A 63 -10.18 2.13 10.86
CA PHE A 63 -11.36 2.86 10.43
C PHE A 63 -12.62 2.33 11.11
N GLU A 64 -13.43 3.25 11.62
CA GLU A 64 -14.73 2.96 12.22
C GLU A 64 -15.85 3.53 11.36
N ARG A 65 -17.06 2.95 11.47
CA ARG A 65 -18.29 3.50 10.93
C ARG A 65 -18.49 4.94 11.45
N ALA A 66 -19.10 5.80 10.63
CA ALA A 66 -19.45 7.15 11.04
C ALA A 66 -20.26 7.16 12.36
N ALA A 67 -20.00 8.07 13.29
CA ALA A 67 -20.78 8.13 14.52
C ALA A 67 -22.24 8.51 14.23
N ASP A 68 -22.46 9.46 13.32
CA ASP A 68 -23.78 9.86 12.84
C ASP A 68 -24.20 8.98 11.65
N GLN A 69 -24.74 7.80 11.99
CA GLN A 69 -25.26 6.87 10.99
C GLN A 69 -26.52 7.42 10.29
N ALA A 70 -27.34 8.22 10.98
CA ALA A 70 -28.57 8.75 10.41
C ALA A 70 -28.29 9.74 9.27
N ALA A 71 -27.31 10.64 9.44
CA ALA A 71 -26.90 11.55 8.37
C ALA A 71 -26.30 10.80 7.17
N LEU A 72 -25.56 9.72 7.41
CA LEU A 72 -25.02 8.87 6.35
C LEU A 72 -26.14 8.11 5.61
N ASP A 73 -27.11 7.58 6.35
CA ASP A 73 -28.28 6.90 5.80
C ASP A 73 -29.10 7.85 4.91
N GLU A 74 -29.41 9.07 5.39
CA GLU A 74 -30.11 10.09 4.61
C GLU A 74 -29.36 10.43 3.31
N ALA A 75 -28.05 10.68 3.40
CA ALA A 75 -27.24 11.00 2.23
C ALA A 75 -27.16 9.83 1.23
N PHE A 76 -27.12 8.60 1.73
CA PHE A 76 -27.08 7.39 0.92
C PHE A 76 -28.43 7.09 0.24
N ASP A 77 -29.54 7.29 0.94
CA ASP A 77 -30.89 7.16 0.38
C ASP A 77 -31.15 8.25 -0.68
N ASP A 78 -30.70 9.48 -0.43
CA ASP A 78 -30.76 10.58 -1.39
C ASP A 78 -29.93 10.31 -2.66
N LEU A 79 -28.79 9.63 -2.51
CA LEU A 79 -27.99 9.14 -3.63
C LEU A 79 -28.77 8.10 -4.45
N GLY A 80 -29.37 7.11 -3.80
CA GLY A 80 -30.19 6.09 -4.47
C GLY A 80 -31.42 6.68 -5.15
N ALA A 81 -31.99 7.76 -4.60
CA ALA A 81 -33.09 8.51 -5.20
C ALA A 81 -32.67 9.41 -6.37
N GLY A 82 -31.38 9.48 -6.71
CA GLY A 82 -30.88 10.26 -7.84
C GLY A 82 -30.82 11.76 -7.62
N LYS A 83 -30.74 12.23 -6.35
CA LYS A 83 -30.65 13.66 -6.05
C LYS A 83 -29.31 14.30 -6.40
N TYR A 84 -28.28 13.49 -6.65
CA TYR A 84 -26.93 13.96 -6.98
C TYR A 84 -26.60 13.60 -8.42
N ALA A 85 -26.14 14.59 -9.20
CA ALA A 85 -25.60 14.34 -10.53
C ALA A 85 -24.17 13.77 -10.45
N TRP A 86 -23.48 13.98 -9.33
CA TRP A 86 -22.13 13.48 -9.09
C TRP A 86 -21.95 12.88 -7.70
N LEU A 87 -21.26 11.75 -7.66
CA LEU A 87 -20.62 11.19 -6.47
C LEU A 87 -19.10 11.38 -6.58
N VAL A 88 -18.51 12.10 -5.63
CA VAL A 88 -17.06 12.32 -5.56
C VAL A 88 -16.47 11.47 -4.45
N VAL A 89 -15.51 10.61 -4.78
CA VAL A 89 -14.88 9.67 -3.85
C VAL A 89 -13.38 9.96 -3.78
N SER A 90 -12.91 10.37 -2.61
CA SER A 90 -11.53 10.78 -2.41
C SER A 90 -10.62 9.67 -1.86
N SER A 91 -11.19 8.55 -1.40
CA SER A 91 -10.46 7.50 -0.69
C SER A 91 -11.05 6.12 -0.98
N VAL A 92 -10.19 5.10 -1.05
CA VAL A 92 -10.59 3.69 -1.08
C VAL A 92 -11.45 3.34 0.14
N THR A 93 -11.18 3.91 1.32
CA THR A 93 -11.97 3.64 2.52
C THR A 93 -13.40 4.17 2.40
N THR A 94 -13.63 5.28 1.67
CA THR A 94 -14.99 5.74 1.37
C THR A 94 -15.76 4.71 0.54
N VAL A 95 -15.09 4.05 -0.43
CA VAL A 95 -15.71 2.97 -1.22
C VAL A 95 -16.17 1.83 -0.31
N LEU A 96 -15.36 1.46 0.68
CA LEU A 96 -15.72 0.42 1.66
C LEU A 96 -16.94 0.83 2.50
N ALA A 97 -16.95 2.05 3.03
CA ALA A 97 -18.07 2.54 3.81
C ALA A 97 -19.38 2.54 3.01
N LEU A 98 -19.34 2.98 1.75
CA LEU A 98 -20.50 2.97 0.86
C LEU A 98 -20.94 1.54 0.49
N ALA A 99 -20.00 0.63 0.25
CA ALA A 99 -20.30 -0.77 -0.04
C ALA A 99 -20.94 -1.47 1.17
N GLU A 100 -20.49 -1.15 2.38
CA GLU A 100 -21.08 -1.66 3.62
C GLU A 100 -22.51 -1.13 3.83
N LYS A 101 -22.75 0.18 3.57
CA LYS A 101 -24.10 0.75 3.56
C LYS A 101 -25.02 0.05 2.55
N ALA A 102 -24.54 -0.21 1.34
CA ALA A 102 -25.31 -0.97 0.34
C ALA A 102 -25.64 -2.38 0.83
N ALA A 103 -24.67 -3.07 1.44
CA ALA A 103 -24.85 -4.41 1.99
C ALA A 103 -25.89 -4.45 3.13
N GLU A 104 -25.94 -3.44 4.00
CA GLU A 104 -27.00 -3.30 5.01
C GLU A 104 -28.40 -3.19 4.38
N ARG A 105 -28.49 -2.54 3.20
CA ARG A 105 -29.71 -2.48 2.39
C ARG A 105 -29.95 -3.75 1.55
N LYS A 106 -29.08 -4.76 1.68
CA LYS A 106 -29.11 -6.03 0.94
C LYS A 106 -29.03 -5.85 -0.57
N VAL A 107 -28.30 -4.82 -1.02
CA VAL A 107 -28.03 -4.56 -2.44
C VAL A 107 -26.53 -4.41 -2.69
N THR A 108 -26.11 -4.48 -3.95
CA THR A 108 -24.75 -4.08 -4.32
C THR A 108 -24.70 -2.56 -4.50
N LEU A 109 -23.52 -1.98 -4.26
CA LEU A 109 -23.32 -0.54 -4.47
C LEU A 109 -23.62 -0.11 -5.91
N SER A 110 -23.29 -0.96 -6.88
CA SER A 110 -23.58 -0.75 -8.31
C SER A 110 -25.05 -0.70 -8.66
N HIS A 111 -25.89 -1.43 -7.93
CA HIS A 111 -27.35 -1.38 -8.11
C HIS A 111 -27.97 -0.17 -7.42
N TRP A 112 -27.35 0.30 -6.33
CA TRP A 112 -27.84 1.45 -5.58
C TRP A 112 -27.60 2.78 -6.30
N ILE A 113 -26.44 2.95 -6.93
CA ILE A 113 -26.09 4.21 -7.60
C ILE A 113 -26.85 4.31 -8.94
N PRO A 114 -27.71 5.34 -9.15
CA PRO A 114 -28.44 5.48 -10.41
C PRO A 114 -27.52 5.72 -11.60
N ALA A 115 -27.87 5.20 -12.77
CA ALA A 115 -27.09 5.35 -14.00
C ALA A 115 -26.87 6.82 -14.43
N ALA A 116 -27.76 7.73 -14.01
CA ALA A 116 -27.62 9.16 -14.25
C ALA A 116 -26.55 9.83 -13.36
N THR A 117 -26.13 9.19 -12.27
CA THR A 117 -25.11 9.72 -11.35
C THR A 117 -23.72 9.42 -11.89
N ARG A 118 -22.96 10.47 -12.19
CA ARG A 118 -21.56 10.34 -12.60
C ARG A 118 -20.66 10.18 -11.38
N VAL A 119 -19.56 9.45 -11.52
CA VAL A 119 -18.63 9.16 -10.42
C VAL A 119 -17.26 9.72 -10.71
N ALA A 120 -16.72 10.50 -9.78
CA ALA A 120 -15.36 11.03 -9.83
C ALA A 120 -14.51 10.42 -8.73
N ALA A 121 -13.29 10.02 -9.05
CA ALA A 121 -12.31 9.54 -8.07
C ALA A 121 -11.08 10.45 -8.05
N VAL A 122 -10.51 10.67 -6.86
CA VAL A 122 -9.30 11.50 -6.69
C VAL A 122 -8.09 10.94 -7.44
N GLY A 123 -7.98 9.62 -7.59
CA GLY A 123 -6.81 8.99 -8.18
C GLY A 123 -6.99 7.52 -8.56
N PRO A 124 -5.97 6.91 -9.18
CA PRO A 124 -6.05 5.55 -9.74
C PRO A 124 -6.43 4.47 -8.73
N SER A 125 -5.93 4.53 -7.49
CA SER A 125 -6.26 3.53 -6.45
C SER A 125 -7.74 3.57 -6.07
N THR A 126 -8.32 4.77 -5.95
CA THR A 126 -9.74 4.95 -5.66
C THR A 126 -10.59 4.52 -6.86
N ARG A 127 -10.14 4.80 -8.10
CA ARG A 127 -10.77 4.28 -9.31
C ARG A 127 -10.82 2.75 -9.31
N GLY A 128 -9.69 2.09 -9.10
CA GLY A 128 -9.63 0.62 -9.09
C GLY A 128 -10.54 0.00 -8.03
N ALA A 129 -10.65 0.61 -6.85
CA ALA A 129 -11.58 0.15 -5.81
C ALA A 129 -13.06 0.30 -6.21
N LEU A 130 -13.43 1.40 -6.86
CA LEU A 130 -14.78 1.62 -7.38
C LEU A 130 -15.12 0.63 -8.51
N GLU A 131 -14.21 0.43 -9.45
CA GLU A 131 -14.39 -0.49 -10.57
C GLU A 131 -14.49 -1.94 -10.10
N ALA A 132 -13.70 -2.34 -9.10
CA ALA A 132 -13.82 -3.65 -8.45
C ALA A 132 -15.18 -3.85 -7.76
N ALA A 133 -15.82 -2.76 -7.32
CA ALA A 133 -17.19 -2.77 -6.80
C ALA A 133 -18.27 -2.66 -7.91
N GLY A 134 -17.89 -2.73 -9.18
CA GLY A 134 -18.78 -2.64 -10.32
C GLY A 134 -19.26 -1.22 -10.64
N ILE A 135 -18.55 -0.19 -10.16
CA ILE A 135 -18.91 1.22 -10.39
C ILE A 135 -18.08 1.80 -11.54
N ALA A 136 -18.75 2.32 -12.56
CA ALA A 136 -18.10 3.04 -13.64
C ALA A 136 -17.58 4.41 -13.15
N VAL A 137 -16.27 4.63 -13.27
CA VAL A 137 -15.63 5.91 -12.91
C VAL A 137 -15.55 6.80 -14.13
N HIS A 138 -16.23 7.95 -14.06
CA HIS A 138 -16.41 8.88 -15.17
C HIS A 138 -15.31 9.95 -15.23
N PHE A 139 -14.61 10.18 -14.12
CA PHE A 139 -13.57 11.19 -14.05
C PHE A 139 -12.49 10.85 -13.01
N VAL A 140 -11.23 11.08 -13.38
CA VAL A 140 -10.05 11.11 -12.50
C VAL A 140 -9.13 12.20 -13.04
N PRO A 141 -8.59 13.10 -12.20
CA PRO A 141 -7.65 14.13 -12.65
C PRO A 141 -6.39 13.49 -13.24
N GLN A 142 -5.84 14.06 -14.30
CA GLN A 142 -4.71 13.48 -15.05
C GLN A 142 -3.37 13.81 -14.41
N HIS A 143 -3.21 15.02 -13.86
CA HIS A 143 -1.89 15.54 -13.46
C HIS A 143 -1.65 15.47 -11.96
N ASP A 144 -2.66 15.81 -11.16
CA ASP A 144 -2.57 15.83 -9.70
C ASP A 144 -3.68 14.98 -9.08
N HIS A 145 -3.29 13.83 -8.51
CA HIS A 145 -4.20 12.90 -7.83
C HIS A 145 -4.46 13.31 -6.37
N SER A 146 -4.76 14.59 -6.17
CA SER A 146 -5.10 15.18 -4.88
C SER A 146 -6.49 15.82 -4.88
N ALA A 147 -6.95 16.22 -3.70
CA ALA A 147 -8.15 17.05 -3.58
C ALA A 147 -8.04 18.37 -4.36
N ALA A 148 -6.84 18.96 -4.44
CA ALA A 148 -6.61 20.19 -5.19
C ALA A 148 -6.66 19.91 -6.70
N GLY A 149 -6.02 18.84 -7.16
CA GLY A 149 -6.03 18.43 -8.56
C GLY A 149 -7.41 18.04 -9.09
N LEU A 150 -8.19 17.25 -8.31
CA LEU A 150 -9.56 16.92 -8.69
C LEU A 150 -10.43 18.18 -8.82
N ALA A 151 -10.29 19.14 -7.92
CA ALA A 151 -11.01 20.40 -8.05
C ALA A 151 -10.50 21.22 -9.25
N GLY A 152 -9.18 21.30 -9.46
CA GLY A 152 -8.59 22.05 -10.57
C GLY A 152 -9.05 21.58 -11.96
N GLU A 153 -9.29 20.28 -12.11
CA GLU A 153 -9.73 19.66 -13.37
C GLU A 153 -11.25 19.30 -13.37
N TRP A 154 -12.04 19.82 -12.42
CA TRP A 154 -13.44 19.42 -12.21
C TRP A 154 -14.32 19.58 -13.46
N PRO A 155 -14.89 18.48 -14.01
CA PRO A 155 -15.71 18.55 -15.23
C PRO A 155 -17.21 18.74 -14.94
N GLY A 156 -17.62 18.77 -13.68
CA GLY A 156 -19.03 18.67 -13.30
C GLY A 156 -19.80 19.99 -13.34
N GLY A 157 -19.10 21.13 -13.39
CA GLY A 157 -19.73 22.46 -13.40
C GLY A 157 -20.73 22.67 -12.23
N PRO A 158 -21.80 23.45 -12.43
CA PRO A 158 -22.82 23.68 -11.43
C PRO A 158 -23.79 22.50 -11.32
N ALA A 159 -23.39 21.48 -10.57
CA ALA A 159 -24.15 20.26 -10.36
C ALA A 159 -24.31 19.94 -8.86
N ALA A 160 -25.34 19.15 -8.53
CA ALA A 160 -25.47 18.58 -7.19
C ALA A 160 -24.44 17.47 -6.99
N VAL A 161 -23.60 17.61 -5.97
CA VAL A 161 -22.47 16.72 -5.68
C VAL A 161 -22.63 16.14 -4.27
N LEU A 162 -22.59 14.82 -4.15
CA LEU A 162 -22.37 14.16 -2.87
C LEU A 162 -20.86 13.89 -2.69
N LEU A 163 -20.33 14.29 -1.54
CA LEU A 163 -18.94 14.07 -1.14
C LEU A 163 -18.89 13.35 0.21
N PRO A 164 -18.93 12.00 0.22
CA PRO A 164 -18.70 11.21 1.43
C PRO A 164 -17.20 11.18 1.73
N GLN A 165 -16.82 11.46 2.98
CA GLN A 165 -15.42 11.62 3.35
C GLN A 165 -15.12 11.17 4.79
N ALA A 166 -13.84 11.12 5.16
CA ALA A 166 -13.44 10.90 6.54
C ALA A 166 -13.90 12.06 7.45
N ASP A 167 -14.04 11.78 8.74
CA ASP A 167 -14.27 12.77 9.79
C ASP A 167 -13.18 13.86 9.83
N ILE A 168 -11.92 13.47 9.60
CA ILE A 168 -10.75 14.37 9.59
C ILE A 168 -10.47 14.99 8.20
N ALA A 169 -11.39 14.87 7.24
CA ALA A 169 -11.18 15.39 5.90
C ALA A 169 -11.17 16.92 5.89
N ALA A 170 -10.11 17.51 5.31
CA ALA A 170 -10.02 18.96 5.18
C ALA A 170 -11.14 19.50 4.26
N PRO A 171 -11.75 20.66 4.58
CA PRO A 171 -12.87 21.21 3.80
C PRO A 171 -12.45 21.74 2.43
N ALA A 172 -11.17 21.68 2.07
CA ALA A 172 -10.60 22.30 0.88
C ALA A 172 -11.26 21.79 -0.42
N LEU A 173 -11.53 20.49 -0.52
CA LEU A 173 -12.18 19.93 -1.72
C LEU A 173 -13.60 20.48 -1.90
N ALA A 174 -14.42 20.37 -0.85
CA ALA A 174 -15.79 20.86 -0.87
C ALA A 174 -15.86 22.37 -1.19
N ARG A 175 -14.98 23.17 -0.56
CA ARG A 175 -14.89 24.61 -0.81
C ARG A 175 -14.53 24.93 -2.25
N ARG A 176 -13.55 24.23 -2.84
CA ARG A 176 -13.11 24.48 -4.21
C ARG A 176 -14.17 24.07 -5.23
N LEU A 177 -14.82 22.92 -5.04
CA LEU A 177 -15.94 22.50 -5.89
C LEU A 177 -17.12 23.50 -5.82
N THR A 178 -17.43 23.97 -4.60
CA THR A 178 -18.46 25.01 -4.40
C THR A 178 -18.09 26.32 -5.10
N ALA A 179 -16.82 26.73 -5.04
CA ALA A 179 -16.33 27.92 -5.74
C ALA A 179 -16.41 27.80 -7.28
N GLN A 180 -16.49 26.58 -7.81
CA GLN A 180 -16.74 26.29 -9.23
C GLN A 180 -18.23 26.16 -9.58
N GLY A 181 -19.11 26.49 -8.63
CA GLY A 181 -20.57 26.51 -8.82
C GLY A 181 -21.28 25.22 -8.43
N ALA A 182 -20.58 24.17 -7.98
CA ALA A 182 -21.21 22.93 -7.55
C ALA A 182 -21.99 23.11 -6.24
N ASN A 183 -23.14 22.46 -6.12
CA ASN A 183 -23.87 22.35 -4.85
C ASN A 183 -23.40 21.10 -4.11
N VAL A 184 -22.46 21.25 -3.19
CA VAL A 184 -21.77 20.13 -2.53
C VAL A 184 -22.43 19.80 -1.18
N LYS A 185 -22.97 18.59 -1.06
CA LYS A 185 -23.31 17.98 0.23
C LYS A 185 -22.14 17.11 0.70
N THR A 186 -21.56 17.46 1.84
CA THR A 186 -20.59 16.61 2.52
C THR A 186 -21.26 15.72 3.56
N VAL A 187 -20.80 14.48 3.69
CA VAL A 187 -21.21 13.58 4.78
C VAL A 187 -20.00 12.81 5.30
N VAL A 188 -19.95 12.58 6.62
CA VAL A 188 -18.93 11.71 7.22
C VAL A 188 -19.30 10.28 6.91
N ALA A 189 -18.48 9.59 6.13
CA ALA A 189 -18.67 8.19 5.78
C ALA A 189 -17.99 7.24 6.78
N TYR A 190 -16.91 7.69 7.43
CA TYR A 190 -16.15 6.90 8.38
C TYR A 190 -15.30 7.78 9.31
N HIS A 191 -14.91 7.21 10.45
CA HIS A 191 -13.92 7.79 11.36
C HIS A 191 -12.56 7.16 11.16
N THR A 192 -11.52 7.99 11.16
CA THR A 192 -10.14 7.53 11.21
C THR A 192 -9.69 7.48 12.67
N VAL A 193 -9.36 6.30 13.17
CA VAL A 193 -8.95 6.09 14.57
C VAL A 193 -7.53 5.53 14.64
N ASP A 194 -6.94 5.59 15.84
CA ASP A 194 -5.74 4.81 16.12
C ASP A 194 -6.07 3.32 16.13
N TYR A 195 -5.15 2.51 15.63
CA TYR A 195 -5.34 1.07 15.66
C TYR A 195 -5.19 0.51 17.09
N PRO A 196 -6.01 -0.47 17.50
CA PRO A 196 -7.12 -1.06 16.74
C PRO A 196 -8.41 -0.24 16.85
N ALA A 197 -9.24 -0.28 15.79
CA ALA A 197 -10.62 0.19 15.90
C ALA A 197 -11.44 -0.71 16.85
N GLU A 198 -12.47 -0.13 17.47
CA GLU A 198 -13.39 -0.89 18.31
C GLU A 198 -14.11 -1.97 17.48
N PRO A 199 -14.09 -3.26 17.91
CA PRO A 199 -14.60 -4.37 17.08
C PRO A 199 -16.04 -4.21 16.57
N GLY A 200 -16.92 -3.61 17.38
CA GLY A 200 -18.32 -3.38 17.01
C GLY A 200 -18.55 -2.22 16.03
N ARG A 201 -17.55 -1.35 15.82
CA ARG A 201 -17.62 -0.19 14.94
C ARG A 201 -16.62 -0.24 13.79
N ARG A 202 -15.62 -1.11 13.84
CA ARG A 202 -14.60 -1.27 12.80
C ARG A 202 -15.27 -1.54 11.45
N LEU A 203 -14.92 -0.73 10.45
CA LEU A 203 -15.31 -0.98 9.06
C LEU A 203 -14.62 -2.24 8.58
N ALA A 204 -15.39 -3.16 8.01
CA ALA A 204 -14.82 -4.37 7.47
C ALA A 204 -13.87 -4.02 6.32
N ALA A 205 -12.61 -4.44 6.40
CA ALA A 205 -11.75 -4.44 5.23
C ALA A 205 -12.39 -5.35 4.16
N HIS A 206 -12.33 -4.93 2.89
CA HIS A 206 -12.79 -5.77 1.79
C HIS A 206 -12.03 -7.10 1.82
N ARG A 207 -12.68 -8.17 2.28
CA ARG A 207 -12.35 -9.52 1.83
C ARG A 207 -13.09 -9.65 0.50
N PRO A 208 -12.42 -9.70 -0.67
CA PRO A 208 -13.11 -10.08 -1.88
C PRO A 208 -13.81 -11.43 -1.60
N SER A 209 -15.14 -11.44 -1.74
CA SER A 209 -16.09 -12.55 -1.64
C SER A 209 -15.69 -13.75 -0.78
N GLN A 210 -16.50 -14.05 0.25
CA GLN A 210 -16.45 -15.29 1.03
C GLN A 210 -15.92 -16.50 0.24
N ALA A 211 -14.67 -16.89 0.51
CA ALA A 211 -14.30 -18.28 0.35
C ALA A 211 -15.15 -19.04 1.36
N GLN A 212 -16.00 -19.95 0.87
CA GLN A 212 -16.61 -21.01 1.67
C GLN A 212 -15.59 -21.53 2.69
N PRO A 213 -15.99 -21.83 3.94
CA PRO A 213 -15.09 -22.48 4.88
C PRO A 213 -14.47 -23.69 4.19
N PRO A 214 -13.13 -23.83 4.20
CA PRO A 214 -12.44 -24.80 3.38
C PRO A 214 -12.97 -26.19 3.68
N SER A 215 -13.18 -26.98 2.62
CA SER A 215 -13.62 -28.36 2.77
C SER A 215 -12.63 -29.14 3.65
N PRO A 216 -13.04 -30.21 4.33
CA PRO A 216 -12.14 -31.05 5.10
C PRO A 216 -10.89 -31.51 4.33
N ALA A 217 -11.00 -31.67 3.01
CA ALA A 217 -9.89 -32.01 2.11
C ALA A 217 -8.87 -30.86 1.96
N GLN A 218 -9.32 -29.60 1.92
CA GLN A 218 -8.46 -28.42 1.86
C GLN A 218 -7.72 -28.16 3.19
N ARG A 219 -8.26 -28.66 4.33
CA ARG A 219 -7.56 -28.64 5.61
C ARG A 219 -6.36 -29.58 5.65
N ALA A 220 -6.46 -30.75 5.00
CA ALA A 220 -5.38 -31.73 4.97
C ALA A 220 -4.18 -31.26 4.10
N SER A 221 -4.43 -30.47 3.06
CA SER A 221 -3.40 -29.92 2.18
C SER A 221 -2.69 -28.66 2.72
N ARG A 222 -3.22 -28.03 3.79
CA ARG A 222 -2.60 -26.87 4.46
C ARG A 222 -1.49 -27.23 5.47
N THR A 223 -1.20 -28.51 5.63
CA THR A 223 -0.20 -28.99 6.60
C THR A 223 1.25 -28.88 6.10
N ALA A 224 1.49 -28.30 4.92
CA ALA A 224 2.83 -28.22 4.34
C ALA A 224 3.13 -26.95 3.50
N VAL A 225 2.66 -25.77 3.90
CA VAL A 225 3.39 -24.48 3.87
C VAL A 225 2.65 -23.55 4.84
N SER A 226 3.21 -23.29 6.02
CA SER A 226 2.66 -22.24 6.89
C SER A 226 2.94 -20.89 6.24
N HIS A 227 1.94 -20.25 5.64
CA HIS A 227 1.97 -18.80 5.46
C HIS A 227 1.91 -18.20 6.87
N ALA A 228 3.07 -18.01 7.50
CA ALA A 228 3.16 -17.30 8.77
C ALA A 228 2.67 -15.88 8.53
N GLU A 229 1.52 -15.55 9.13
CA GLU A 229 1.02 -14.18 9.18
C GLU A 229 2.13 -13.30 9.75
N ALA A 230 2.35 -12.13 9.12
CA ALA A 230 3.41 -11.22 9.54
C ALA A 230 3.17 -10.82 11.01
N GLU A 231 4.22 -10.85 11.83
CA GLU A 231 4.13 -10.58 13.27
C GLU A 231 3.57 -9.17 13.51
N LEU A 232 2.51 -9.06 14.29
CA LEU A 232 1.89 -7.79 14.66
C LEU A 232 2.60 -7.19 15.88
N LEU A 233 3.12 -5.97 15.74
CA LEU A 233 3.80 -5.25 16.81
C LEU A 233 2.94 -4.14 17.38
N THR A 234 3.12 -3.88 18.68
CA THR A 234 2.73 -2.63 19.32
C THR A 234 3.75 -1.52 19.02
N PRO A 235 3.40 -0.22 19.17
CA PRO A 235 4.36 0.87 19.03
C PRO A 235 5.58 0.74 19.95
N ALA A 236 5.39 0.24 21.18
CA ALA A 236 6.47 0.05 22.14
C ALA A 236 7.45 -1.06 21.70
N GLU A 237 6.94 -2.19 21.22
CA GLU A 237 7.78 -3.27 20.71
C GLU A 237 8.52 -2.85 19.43
N ALA A 238 7.84 -2.14 18.53
CA ALA A 238 8.47 -1.60 17.33
C ALA A 238 9.60 -0.61 17.69
N LYS A 239 9.38 0.28 18.66
CA LYS A 239 10.40 1.21 19.13
C LYS A 239 11.60 0.48 19.74
N ALA A 240 11.35 -0.54 20.57
CA ALA A 240 12.43 -1.35 21.14
C ALA A 240 13.26 -2.05 20.05
N ARG A 241 12.63 -2.59 18.99
CA ARG A 241 13.36 -3.19 17.86
C ARG A 241 14.18 -2.16 17.06
N VAL A 242 13.68 -0.94 16.92
CA VAL A 242 14.43 0.17 16.30
C VAL A 242 15.67 0.50 17.15
N ASP A 243 15.49 0.66 18.46
CA ASP A 243 16.57 1.04 19.39
C ASP A 243 17.66 -0.03 19.50
N ASP A 244 17.27 -1.31 19.46
CA ASP A 244 18.19 -2.44 19.47
C ASP A 244 18.88 -2.67 18.11
N GLY A 245 18.54 -1.89 17.07
CA GLY A 245 19.06 -2.08 15.71
C GLY A 245 18.59 -3.38 15.04
N ARG A 246 17.50 -3.98 15.54
CA ARG A 246 16.90 -5.22 15.02
C ARG A 246 15.92 -4.99 13.88
N LEU A 247 15.67 -3.74 13.52
CA LEU A 247 14.78 -3.37 12.42
C LEU A 247 15.57 -2.72 11.28
N ALA A 248 15.70 -3.42 10.16
CA ALA A 248 16.48 -2.97 9.01
C ALA A 248 15.81 -1.77 8.31
N ALA A 249 14.50 -1.85 8.10
CA ALA A 249 13.75 -0.81 7.41
C ALA A 249 12.32 -0.64 7.95
N VAL A 250 11.78 0.56 7.77
CA VAL A 250 10.36 0.89 7.99
C VAL A 250 9.75 1.47 6.71
N VAL A 251 8.62 0.91 6.29
CA VAL A 251 7.88 1.31 5.09
C VAL A 251 6.71 2.19 5.47
N ALA A 252 6.72 3.42 4.94
CA ALA A 252 5.64 4.40 5.08
C ALA A 252 4.84 4.50 3.79
N ALA A 253 3.55 4.22 3.90
CA ALA A 253 2.68 4.11 2.74
C ALA A 253 1.71 5.30 2.57
N SER A 254 1.92 6.38 3.32
CA SER A 254 1.24 7.67 3.19
C SER A 254 1.96 8.76 4.02
N PRO A 255 1.76 10.06 3.75
CA PRO A 255 2.26 11.14 4.60
C PRO A 255 1.83 11.02 6.06
N SER A 256 0.58 10.59 6.30
CA SER A 256 0.10 10.36 7.66
C SER A 256 0.82 9.22 8.39
N ALA A 257 1.30 8.20 7.66
CA ALA A 257 2.13 7.15 8.25
C ALA A 257 3.51 7.70 8.60
N ALA A 258 4.10 8.56 7.74
CA ALA A 258 5.37 9.24 8.04
C ALA A 258 5.30 10.06 9.33
N ARG A 259 4.25 10.88 9.51
CA ARG A 259 4.02 11.63 10.77
C ARG A 259 4.01 10.73 12.00
N ARG A 260 3.30 9.60 11.93
CA ARG A 260 3.19 8.68 13.06
C ARG A 260 4.44 7.87 13.31
N ILE A 261 5.16 7.46 12.27
CA ILE A 261 6.50 6.88 12.41
C ILE A 261 7.44 7.88 13.09
N SER A 262 7.43 9.14 12.65
CA SER A 262 8.24 10.19 13.26
C SER A 262 7.91 10.34 14.76
N ALA A 263 6.62 10.43 15.10
CA ALA A 263 6.19 10.61 16.48
C ALA A 263 6.45 9.40 17.40
N LEU A 264 6.33 8.17 16.88
CA LEU A 264 6.37 6.95 17.70
C LEU A 264 7.74 6.26 17.68
N LEU A 265 8.48 6.37 16.57
CA LEU A 265 9.67 5.57 16.31
C LEU A 265 10.96 6.39 16.26
N SER A 266 10.90 7.73 16.20
CA SER A 266 12.12 8.54 16.19
C SER A 266 12.87 8.51 17.54
N PRO A 267 14.21 8.62 17.52
CA PRO A 267 15.09 8.56 16.35
C PRO A 267 15.16 7.15 15.75
N LEU A 268 15.28 7.03 14.42
CA LEU A 268 15.29 5.72 13.74
C LEU A 268 16.66 4.99 13.78
N GLY A 269 17.73 5.66 14.21
CA GLY A 269 19.06 5.04 14.28
C GLY A 269 19.53 4.47 12.94
N THR A 270 19.82 3.18 12.90
CA THR A 270 20.23 2.45 11.68
C THR A 270 19.06 2.05 10.79
N CYS A 271 17.83 2.12 11.29
CA CYS A 271 16.62 1.72 10.56
C CYS A 271 16.36 2.66 9.38
N ARG A 272 16.24 2.09 8.17
CA ARG A 272 16.06 2.85 6.93
C ARG A 272 14.59 3.18 6.70
N PHE A 273 14.27 4.46 6.55
CA PHE A 273 12.92 4.88 6.18
C PHE A 273 12.71 4.77 4.66
N VAL A 274 11.65 4.06 4.25
CA VAL A 274 11.29 3.86 2.84
C VAL A 274 9.89 4.41 2.57
N ALA A 275 9.78 5.30 1.59
CA ALA A 275 8.51 5.95 1.23
C ALA A 275 7.88 5.29 0.00
N ILE A 276 6.54 5.13 0.00
CA ILE A 276 5.79 4.63 -1.16
C ILE A 276 5.76 5.61 -2.37
N GLY A 277 6.09 6.87 -2.14
CA GLY A 277 6.07 7.90 -3.17
C GLY A 277 6.46 9.28 -2.67
N LYS A 278 6.65 10.22 -3.61
CA LYS A 278 7.21 11.56 -3.39
C LYS A 278 6.53 12.35 -2.27
N ALA A 279 5.20 12.34 -2.21
CA ALA A 279 4.47 13.05 -1.16
C ALA A 279 4.76 12.51 0.25
N THR A 280 4.98 11.20 0.38
CA THR A 280 5.33 10.58 1.67
C THR A 280 6.77 10.89 2.04
N ALA A 281 7.68 10.91 1.06
CA ALA A 281 9.07 11.29 1.27
C ALA A 281 9.21 12.74 1.73
N ALA A 282 8.56 13.67 1.02
CA ALA A 282 8.58 15.10 1.37
C ALA A 282 8.04 15.37 2.77
N GLU A 283 6.97 14.67 3.18
CA GLU A 283 6.45 14.75 4.55
C GLU A 283 7.47 14.23 5.58
N ALA A 284 8.11 13.10 5.31
CA ALA A 284 9.12 12.53 6.21
C ALA A 284 10.32 13.47 6.39
N GLU A 285 10.82 14.05 5.30
CA GLU A 285 11.92 15.03 5.31
C GLU A 285 11.55 16.30 6.08
N ALA A 286 10.33 16.81 5.90
CA ALA A 286 9.84 17.96 6.67
C ALA A 286 9.76 17.70 8.18
N LEU A 287 9.66 16.44 8.60
CA LEU A 287 9.68 16.00 10.00
C LEU A 287 11.09 15.67 10.51
N GLY A 288 12.12 15.88 9.67
CA GLY A 288 13.52 15.59 10.02
C GLY A 288 13.92 14.11 9.90
N LEU A 289 13.10 13.26 9.26
CA LEU A 289 13.48 11.88 8.95
C LEU A 289 14.32 11.83 7.67
N THR A 290 15.37 11.02 7.67
CA THR A 290 16.15 10.74 6.46
C THR A 290 15.47 9.64 5.65
N VAL A 291 15.02 9.97 4.43
CA VAL A 291 14.41 9.00 3.50
C VAL A 291 15.52 8.27 2.75
N ALA A 292 15.68 6.97 3.01
CA ALA A 292 16.71 6.16 2.39
C ALA A 292 16.37 5.74 0.95
N ALA A 293 15.08 5.53 0.66
CA ALA A 293 14.60 5.27 -0.68
C ALA A 293 13.12 5.66 -0.83
N THR A 294 12.74 6.02 -2.06
CA THR A 294 11.35 6.18 -2.48
C THR A 294 11.04 5.17 -3.58
N ALA A 295 9.88 4.52 -3.50
CA ALA A 295 9.40 3.63 -4.55
C ALA A 295 9.06 4.41 -5.83
N THR A 296 9.49 3.86 -6.97
CA THR A 296 9.19 4.44 -8.31
C THR A 296 7.72 4.23 -8.66
N GLU A 297 7.17 3.09 -8.26
CA GLU A 297 5.78 2.71 -8.43
C GLU A 297 5.16 2.43 -7.06
N SER A 298 3.91 2.85 -6.86
CA SER A 298 3.18 2.59 -5.61
C SER A 298 2.57 1.18 -5.57
N THR A 299 3.37 0.18 -5.92
CA THR A 299 3.05 -1.26 -5.97
C THR A 299 3.84 -2.01 -4.89
N PRO A 300 3.40 -3.22 -4.47
CA PRO A 300 4.18 -4.08 -3.58
C PRO A 300 5.61 -4.32 -4.10
N GLU A 301 5.76 -4.60 -5.40
CA GLU A 301 7.03 -4.86 -6.07
C GLU A 301 7.92 -3.60 -6.07
N GLY A 302 7.34 -2.44 -6.37
CA GLY A 302 8.04 -1.15 -6.33
C GLY A 302 8.55 -0.80 -4.94
N LEU A 303 7.80 -1.14 -3.90
CA LEU A 303 8.20 -0.98 -2.50
C LEU A 303 9.33 -1.94 -2.11
N VAL A 304 9.25 -3.22 -2.48
CA VAL A 304 10.34 -4.18 -2.22
C VAL A 304 11.63 -3.76 -2.91
N ALA A 305 11.54 -3.32 -4.17
CA ALA A 305 12.70 -2.78 -4.89
C ALA A 305 13.30 -1.55 -4.19
N ALA A 306 12.48 -0.69 -3.60
CA ALA A 306 12.95 0.45 -2.81
C ALA A 306 13.63 0.02 -1.50
N VAL A 307 13.10 -1.00 -0.81
CA VAL A 307 13.73 -1.58 0.39
C VAL A 307 15.10 -2.16 0.05
N ILE A 308 15.20 -2.92 -1.04
CA ILE A 308 16.49 -3.47 -1.51
C ILE A 308 17.50 -2.35 -1.76
N ARG A 309 17.13 -1.27 -2.46
CA ARG A 309 18.03 -0.12 -2.67
C ARG A 309 18.43 0.59 -1.37
N ALA A 310 17.51 0.68 -0.40
CA ALA A 310 17.76 1.34 0.87
C ALA A 310 18.78 0.59 1.75
N LEU A 311 18.78 -0.74 1.67
CA LEU A 311 19.66 -1.63 2.44
C LEU A 311 20.94 -2.00 1.68
N HIS A 312 20.86 -2.06 0.34
CA HIS A 312 21.96 -2.43 -0.55
C HIS A 312 22.10 -1.42 -1.71
N PRO A 313 22.72 -0.26 -1.49
CA PRO A 313 22.89 0.75 -2.54
C PRO A 313 23.77 0.28 -3.71
N GLU A 314 24.69 -0.66 -3.46
CA GLU A 314 25.66 -1.18 -4.45
C GLU A 314 25.03 -2.10 -5.52
N THR A 315 23.87 -2.70 -5.27
CA THR A 315 23.20 -3.60 -6.23
C THR A 315 22.26 -2.85 -7.20
N GLY A 316 22.07 -1.54 -7.03
CA GLY A 316 21.11 -0.72 -7.77
C GLY A 316 21.65 0.07 -8.97
N GLY A 317 22.94 -0.07 -9.31
CA GLY A 317 23.58 0.75 -10.35
C GLY A 317 24.56 -0.02 -11.21
N SER A 318 24.08 -0.66 -12.27
CA SER A 318 24.93 -1.01 -13.41
C SER A 318 24.17 -0.74 -14.71
N GLY A 319 24.32 0.51 -15.14
CA GLY A 319 23.84 1.05 -16.40
C GLY A 319 24.55 2.38 -16.63
N SER A 320 25.63 2.33 -17.43
CA SER A 320 26.43 3.46 -17.92
C SER A 320 27.68 3.84 -17.10
N THR A 321 28.79 3.16 -17.38
CA THR A 321 30.08 3.83 -17.63
C THR A 321 30.99 2.88 -18.41
N GLY A 322 31.35 3.25 -19.64
CA GLY A 322 32.25 2.46 -20.45
C GLY A 322 32.37 2.93 -21.89
N ILE A 323 32.52 4.23 -22.14
CA ILE A 323 33.11 4.70 -23.40
C ILE A 323 34.47 5.30 -23.04
N HIS A 324 35.51 4.50 -23.24
CA HIS A 324 36.89 4.94 -23.21
C HIS A 324 37.10 6.03 -24.25
N SER A 325 37.40 7.24 -23.78
CA SER A 325 38.01 8.29 -24.57
C SER A 325 39.51 7.99 -24.68
N SER A 326 39.93 7.50 -25.84
CA SER A 326 41.35 7.37 -26.19
C SER A 326 41.77 8.65 -26.89
N ALA A 327 42.59 9.44 -26.20
CA ALA A 327 43.30 10.57 -26.77
C ALA A 327 44.32 10.06 -27.82
N LEU A 328 44.23 10.59 -29.04
CA LEU A 328 45.31 10.59 -30.02
C LEU A 328 45.92 11.99 -30.01
N GLY A 329 47.11 12.09 -29.40
CA GLY A 329 48.01 13.22 -29.54
C GLY A 329 49.04 12.95 -30.63
N THR A 330 49.04 13.82 -31.63
CA THR A 330 50.21 14.46 -32.27
C THR A 330 51.36 13.59 -32.79
N GLN A 331 51.41 13.40 -34.11
CA GLN A 331 52.39 14.05 -35.01
C GLN A 331 51.89 14.00 -36.45
#